data_AF-A9E8V0-F1
#
_entry.id   AF-A9E8V0-F1
#
_cell.length_a   1.000
_cell.length_b   1.000
_cell.length_c   1.000
_cell.angle_alpha   90.00
_cell.angle_beta   90.00
_cell.angle_gamma   90.00
#
_symmetry.space_group_name_H-M   'P 1'
#
loop_
_entity.id
_entity.type
_entity.pdbx_description
1 polymer ?
#
loop_
_entity_poly.entity_id
_entity_poly.type
_entity_poly.pdbx_seq_one_letter_code
_entity_poly.pdbx_strand_id
1 'polypeptide(L)'
;MECSNLLEAALKKGTISNSLFQGSSDKELVTDLQRTLFELGFRKELKWDNYQADGDYGKATAVAVAAFAQRNNHSSDGKVITDDLAKLILQRHDFLPEMYVLWQIHTSDLRTKKYISKGTKMSITAIQVFLNTEGYGEQLNFAKYGADGFYGNSTRNAVVKYASDHNINSDGDLLSRPLIDLFLNDINRYYGSKWTDLAEQNLPSRKSPLVLFEASNFSGKPCRADEEFVPALEKINGYAKQANVFVHVTSSFRTTTNVRGAIVKPATFSNHLAGHGIDMNVRYGNGGWANSKVLAKYPNVPEPVKYFLKLIIDDPKLRWGGNFNTTDPVHIDDHLNKDRAAWKKRYEAMQKAVQLGEV
;
A
#
# COMPACT_ATOMS: atom_id res chain seq x y z
N MET A 1 -5.61 3.85 0.45
CA MET A 1 -6.14 2.74 1.26
C MET A 1 -6.38 1.59 0.29
N GLU A 2 -5.61 0.53 0.43
CA GLU A 2 -5.75 -0.77 -0.26
C GLU A 2 -5.10 -1.77 0.72
N CYS A 3 -5.70 -2.88 1.16
CA CYS A 3 -6.53 -3.86 0.45
C CYS A 3 -7.66 -4.38 1.36
N SER A 4 -8.49 -3.49 1.89
CA SER A 4 -9.59 -3.90 2.76
C SER A 4 -10.81 -2.99 2.56
N ASN A 5 -11.30 -2.91 1.32
CA ASN A 5 -12.43 -2.05 1.02
C ASN A 5 -13.69 -2.46 1.81
N LEU A 6 -13.83 -3.72 2.25
CA LEU A 6 -14.92 -4.13 3.12
C LEU A 6 -14.68 -3.74 4.58
N LEU A 7 -13.52 -4.05 5.18
CA LEU A 7 -13.30 -3.62 6.59
C LEU A 7 -13.27 -2.10 6.71
N GLU A 8 -12.69 -1.37 5.74
CA GLU A 8 -12.66 0.09 5.76
C GLU A 8 -14.06 0.68 5.59
N ALA A 9 -14.87 0.15 4.66
CA ALA A 9 -16.25 0.58 4.50
C ALA A 9 -17.12 0.24 5.72
N ALA A 10 -16.92 -0.94 6.32
CA ALA A 10 -17.62 -1.35 7.54
C ALA A 10 -17.22 -0.47 8.74
N LEU A 11 -15.93 -0.17 8.88
CA LEU A 11 -15.42 0.75 9.89
C LEU A 11 -16.01 2.17 9.73
N LYS A 12 -16.12 2.69 8.50
CA LYS A 12 -16.75 4.00 8.25
C LYS A 12 -18.22 4.06 8.66
N LYS A 13 -18.92 2.92 8.70
CA LYS A 13 -20.30 2.84 9.20
C LYS A 13 -20.39 2.89 10.73
N GLY A 14 -19.27 2.67 11.46
CA GLY A 14 -19.17 2.85 12.91
C GLY A 14 -19.82 1.75 13.75
N THR A 15 -19.98 0.54 13.20
CA THR A 15 -20.60 -0.60 13.90
C THR A 15 -19.91 -1.92 13.55
N ILE A 16 -18.59 -1.94 13.43
CA ILE A 16 -17.89 -3.12 12.88
C ILE A 16 -18.03 -4.36 13.77
N SER A 17 -18.17 -4.16 15.09
CA SER A 17 -18.37 -5.22 16.08
C SER A 17 -19.67 -6.01 15.87
N ASN A 18 -20.68 -5.42 15.22
CA ASN A 18 -21.93 -6.10 14.87
C ASN A 18 -21.77 -7.07 13.68
N SER A 19 -20.63 -7.04 13.00
CA SER A 19 -20.37 -7.84 11.79
C SER A 19 -19.10 -8.68 11.89
N LEU A 20 -18.15 -8.29 12.74
CA LEU A 20 -16.91 -9.03 12.99
C LEU A 20 -16.86 -9.52 14.43
N PHE A 21 -17.48 -10.67 14.64
CA PHE A 21 -17.45 -11.41 15.89
C PHE A 21 -17.50 -12.91 15.62
N GLN A 22 -17.08 -13.71 16.59
CA GLN A 22 -17.07 -15.16 16.49
C GLN A 22 -18.49 -15.70 16.27
N GLY A 23 -18.69 -16.45 15.18
CA GLY A 23 -20.02 -16.92 14.75
C GLY A 23 -20.82 -15.92 13.92
N SER A 24 -20.21 -14.82 13.46
CA SER A 24 -20.84 -13.88 12.53
C SER A 24 -21.30 -14.56 11.24
N SER A 25 -22.47 -14.17 10.75
CA SER A 25 -22.99 -14.59 9.45
C SER A 25 -22.47 -13.76 8.27
N ASP A 26 -21.68 -12.70 8.50
CA ASP A 26 -21.14 -11.83 7.45
C ASP A 26 -19.90 -12.43 6.77
N LYS A 27 -20.12 -13.49 5.99
CA LYS A 27 -19.06 -14.27 5.35
C LYS A 27 -18.08 -13.44 4.52
N GLU A 28 -18.59 -12.44 3.80
CA GLU A 28 -17.76 -11.61 2.92
C GLU A 28 -16.80 -10.74 3.73
N LEU A 29 -17.29 -10.08 4.77
CA LEU A 29 -16.47 -9.23 5.64
C LEU A 29 -15.45 -10.07 6.42
N VAL A 30 -15.83 -11.26 6.85
CA VAL A 30 -14.93 -12.21 7.52
C VAL A 30 -13.84 -12.72 6.56
N THR A 31 -14.19 -13.00 5.31
CA THR A 31 -13.22 -13.41 4.27
C THR A 31 -12.19 -12.30 4.04
N ASP A 32 -12.63 -11.03 3.97
CA ASP A 32 -11.74 -9.88 3.83
C ASP A 32 -10.78 -9.78 5.03
N LEU A 33 -11.30 -9.88 6.25
CA LEU A 33 -10.50 -9.93 7.49
C LEU A 33 -9.45 -11.04 7.46
N GLN A 34 -9.84 -12.27 7.12
CA GLN A 34 -8.94 -13.42 7.11
C GLN A 34 -7.79 -13.22 6.11
N ARG A 35 -8.09 -12.69 4.92
CA ARG A 35 -7.06 -12.33 3.93
C ARG A 35 -6.14 -11.24 4.44
N THR A 36 -6.69 -10.18 5.03
CA THR A 36 -5.89 -9.10 5.64
C THR A 36 -4.96 -9.63 6.73
N LEU A 37 -5.47 -10.44 7.67
CA LEU A 37 -4.66 -11.05 8.72
C LEU A 37 -3.62 -12.01 8.16
N PHE A 38 -3.97 -12.74 7.11
CA PHE A 38 -3.02 -13.59 6.43
C PHE A 38 -1.84 -12.76 5.88
N GLU A 39 -2.12 -11.70 5.12
CA GLU A 39 -1.11 -10.81 4.54
C GLU A 39 -0.23 -10.16 5.62
N LEU A 40 -0.82 -9.89 6.79
CA LEU A 40 -0.13 -9.39 7.98
C LEU A 40 0.72 -10.44 8.72
N GLY A 41 0.82 -11.67 8.22
CA GLY A 41 1.69 -12.71 8.75
C GLY A 41 1.04 -13.68 9.75
N PHE A 42 -0.29 -13.74 9.84
CA PHE A 42 -1.03 -14.60 10.77
C PHE A 42 -1.47 -15.95 10.15
N ARG A 43 -0.75 -16.42 9.13
CA ARG A 43 -0.98 -17.70 8.42
C ARG A 43 -1.15 -18.89 9.37
N LYS A 44 -0.30 -18.98 10.39
CA LYS A 44 -0.28 -20.11 11.33
C LYS A 44 -1.52 -20.09 12.21
N GLU A 45 -1.86 -18.93 12.77
CA GLU A 45 -3.00 -18.71 13.65
C GLU A 45 -4.33 -18.96 12.90
N LEU A 46 -4.40 -18.52 11.64
CA LEU A 46 -5.53 -18.80 10.74
C LEU A 46 -5.64 -20.27 10.33
N LYS A 47 -4.60 -21.09 10.56
CA LYS A 47 -4.48 -22.44 10.01
C LYS A 47 -4.76 -22.46 8.50
N TRP A 48 -4.16 -21.50 7.80
CA TRP A 48 -4.48 -21.17 6.40
C TRP A 48 -4.41 -22.38 5.46
N ASP A 49 -3.46 -23.30 5.68
CA ASP A 49 -3.30 -24.51 4.85
C ASP A 49 -4.54 -25.42 4.83
N ASN A 50 -5.41 -25.32 5.84
CA ASN A 50 -6.61 -26.14 5.95
C ASN A 50 -7.89 -25.37 5.60
N TYR A 51 -7.96 -24.09 5.96
CA TYR A 51 -9.21 -23.30 5.88
C TYR A 51 -9.17 -22.16 4.87
N GLN A 52 -7.97 -21.69 4.49
CA GLN A 52 -7.78 -20.48 3.70
C GLN A 52 -8.60 -19.31 4.27
N ALA A 53 -9.30 -18.54 3.42
CA ALA A 53 -10.29 -17.55 3.83
C ALA A 53 -11.70 -18.09 3.54
N ASP A 54 -12.21 -18.93 4.43
CA ASP A 54 -13.51 -19.61 4.32
C ASP A 54 -14.72 -18.72 4.68
N GLY A 55 -14.47 -17.52 5.20
CA GLY A 55 -15.51 -16.62 5.67
C GLY A 55 -16.18 -17.05 6.98
N ASP A 56 -15.64 -18.04 7.69
CA ASP A 56 -16.09 -18.43 9.02
C ASP A 56 -15.26 -17.71 10.10
N TYR A 57 -15.94 -16.92 10.94
CA TYR A 57 -15.31 -16.37 12.13
C TYR A 57 -15.34 -17.44 13.22
N GLY A 58 -14.60 -18.51 13.00
CA GLY A 58 -14.43 -19.61 13.92
C GLY A 58 -13.29 -19.39 14.92
N LYS A 59 -12.85 -20.49 15.54
CA LYS A 59 -11.76 -20.47 16.54
C LYS A 59 -10.43 -19.99 15.96
N ALA A 60 -10.11 -20.35 14.70
CA ALA A 60 -8.86 -19.96 14.05
C ALA A 60 -8.80 -18.45 13.81
N THR A 61 -9.87 -17.87 13.26
CA THR A 61 -10.02 -16.42 13.07
C THR A 61 -9.89 -15.67 14.39
N ALA A 62 -10.56 -16.13 15.46
CA ALA A 62 -10.44 -15.51 16.78
C ALA A 62 -9.00 -15.54 17.34
N VAL A 63 -8.29 -16.66 17.19
CA VAL A 63 -6.88 -16.77 17.60
C VAL A 63 -5.99 -15.82 16.80
N ALA A 64 -6.20 -15.68 15.49
CA ALA A 64 -5.45 -14.75 14.66
C ALA A 64 -5.68 -13.29 15.07
N VAL A 65 -6.92 -12.90 15.37
CA VAL A 65 -7.26 -11.55 15.84
C VAL A 65 -6.64 -11.26 17.21
N ALA A 66 -6.70 -12.22 18.15
CA ALA A 66 -6.07 -12.08 19.46
C ALA A 66 -4.55 -11.92 19.34
N ALA A 67 -3.91 -12.75 18.50
CA ALA A 67 -2.48 -12.66 18.23
C ALA A 67 -2.09 -11.32 17.58
N PHE A 68 -2.90 -10.83 16.63
CA PHE A 68 -2.70 -9.51 16.03
C PHE A 68 -2.76 -8.41 17.09
N ALA A 69 -3.79 -8.42 17.94
CA ALA A 69 -3.96 -7.44 19.00
C ALA A 69 -2.75 -7.45 19.94
N GLN A 70 -2.32 -8.65 20.38
CA GLN A 70 -1.16 -8.82 21.24
C GLN A 70 0.13 -8.25 20.63
N ARG A 71 0.43 -8.55 19.36
CA ARG A 71 1.63 -8.05 18.66
C ARG A 71 1.64 -6.53 18.50
N ASN A 72 0.46 -5.92 18.50
CA ASN A 72 0.29 -4.48 18.37
C ASN A 72 -0.04 -3.79 19.69
N ASN A 73 0.28 -4.43 20.83
CA ASN A 73 0.06 -3.90 22.18
C ASN A 73 -1.39 -3.45 22.43
N HIS A 74 -2.35 -4.15 21.83
CA HIS A 74 -3.79 -3.91 21.98
C HIS A 74 -4.44 -5.07 22.73
N SER A 75 -5.35 -4.78 23.66
CA SER A 75 -6.04 -5.81 24.43
C SER A 75 -7.25 -6.35 23.66
N SER A 76 -7.27 -7.65 23.37
CA SER A 76 -8.44 -8.34 22.79
C SER A 76 -8.33 -9.84 23.03
N ASP A 77 -9.46 -10.51 23.29
CA ASP A 77 -9.54 -11.98 23.29
C ASP A 77 -9.82 -12.56 21.89
N GLY A 78 -9.92 -11.69 20.89
CA GLY A 78 -10.12 -12.02 19.49
C GLY A 78 -11.53 -12.45 19.10
N LYS A 79 -12.49 -12.50 20.04
CA LYS A 79 -13.86 -12.93 19.72
C LYS A 79 -14.69 -11.84 19.06
N VAL A 80 -14.31 -10.58 19.22
CA VAL A 80 -14.98 -9.43 18.61
C VAL A 80 -13.90 -8.45 18.15
N ILE A 81 -14.09 -7.85 16.98
CA ILE A 81 -13.28 -6.72 16.52
C ILE A 81 -14.01 -5.42 16.84
N THR A 82 -13.37 -4.57 17.63
CA THR A 82 -13.81 -3.20 17.88
C THR A 82 -13.38 -2.28 16.74
N ASP A 83 -14.01 -1.10 16.63
CA ASP A 83 -13.60 -0.10 15.63
C ASP A 83 -12.13 0.30 15.77
N ASP A 84 -11.60 0.37 16.99
CA ASP A 84 -10.19 0.72 17.22
C ASP A 84 -9.23 -0.39 16.83
N LEU A 85 -9.59 -1.65 17.09
CA LEU A 85 -8.80 -2.79 16.61
C LEU A 85 -8.83 -2.89 15.08
N ALA A 86 -9.99 -2.63 14.46
CA ALA A 86 -10.13 -2.58 13.00
C ALA A 86 -9.28 -1.46 12.38
N LYS A 87 -9.28 -0.25 12.95
CA LYS A 87 -8.39 0.85 12.53
C LYS A 87 -6.92 0.42 12.57
N LEU A 88 -6.52 -0.29 13.63
CA LEU A 88 -5.14 -0.74 13.80
C LEU A 88 -4.76 -1.83 12.79
N ILE A 89 -5.66 -2.80 12.52
CA ILE A 89 -5.49 -3.81 11.45
C ILE A 89 -5.29 -3.12 10.11
N LEU A 90 -6.19 -2.20 9.76
CA LEU A 90 -6.11 -1.45 8.50
C LEU A 90 -4.84 -0.63 8.39
N GLN A 91 -4.42 0.04 9.47
CA GLN A 91 -3.20 0.84 9.47
C GLN A 91 -1.96 -0.04 9.23
N ARG A 92 -1.85 -1.20 9.90
CA ARG A 92 -0.74 -2.13 9.69
C ARG A 92 -0.75 -2.69 8.29
N HIS A 93 -1.93 -2.99 7.76
CA HIS A 93 -2.09 -3.48 6.40
C HIS A 93 -1.66 -2.42 5.38
N ASP A 94 -2.07 -1.17 5.60
CA ASP A 94 -1.74 -0.03 4.75
C ASP A 94 -0.24 0.29 4.68
N PHE A 95 0.53 -0.06 5.73
CA PHE A 95 1.98 0.15 5.83
C PHE A 95 2.81 -1.05 5.36
N LEU A 96 2.17 -2.23 5.21
CA LEU A 96 2.84 -3.46 4.82
C LEU A 96 3.64 -3.34 3.51
N PRO A 97 3.15 -2.66 2.45
CA PRO A 97 3.93 -2.47 1.22
C PRO A 97 5.26 -1.74 1.47
N GLU A 98 5.28 -0.70 2.29
CA GLU A 98 6.49 0.03 2.65
C GLU A 98 7.47 -0.86 3.41
N MET A 99 6.98 -1.74 4.29
CA MET A 99 7.84 -2.68 5.00
C MET A 99 8.53 -3.63 4.02
N TYR A 100 7.81 -4.11 3.00
CA TYR A 100 8.41 -4.93 1.94
C TYR A 100 9.56 -4.19 1.20
N VAL A 101 9.42 -2.89 0.96
CA VAL A 101 10.51 -2.07 0.39
C VAL A 101 11.74 -2.06 1.30
N LEU A 102 11.56 -1.90 2.62
CA LEU A 102 12.67 -1.94 3.58
C LEU A 102 13.37 -3.30 3.60
N TRP A 103 12.61 -4.39 3.55
CA TRP A 103 13.16 -5.74 3.44
C TRP A 103 13.94 -5.95 2.13
N GLN A 104 13.45 -5.44 1.00
CA GLN A 104 14.17 -5.50 -0.28
C GLN A 104 15.52 -4.76 -0.23
N ILE A 105 15.57 -3.61 0.46
CA ILE A 105 16.82 -2.88 0.66
C ILE A 105 17.80 -3.71 1.50
N HIS A 106 17.32 -4.35 2.56
CA HIS A 106 18.14 -5.23 3.40
C HIS A 106 18.74 -6.40 2.60
N THR A 107 17.96 -7.08 1.75
CA THR A 107 18.44 -8.22 0.97
C THR A 107 19.31 -7.84 -0.24
N SER A 108 19.35 -6.55 -0.59
CA SER A 108 20.21 -6.03 -1.67
C SER A 108 21.69 -5.92 -1.25
N ASP A 109 22.59 -5.83 -2.24
CA ASP A 109 23.99 -5.46 -1.99
C ASP A 109 24.06 -4.01 -1.52
N LEU A 110 24.17 -3.81 -0.20
CA LEU A 110 24.25 -2.48 0.39
C LEU A 110 25.40 -1.64 -0.17
N ARG A 111 26.46 -2.21 -0.75
CA ARG A 111 27.51 -1.39 -1.42
C ARG A 111 26.94 -0.50 -2.52
N THR A 112 25.86 -0.93 -3.15
CA THR A 112 25.14 -0.20 -4.21
C THR A 112 24.04 0.72 -3.67
N LYS A 113 23.55 0.50 -2.44
CA LYS A 113 22.43 1.22 -1.80
C LYS A 113 22.73 1.63 -0.35
N LYS A 114 23.93 2.13 -0.08
CA LYS A 114 24.38 2.39 1.30
C LYS A 114 23.88 3.70 1.90
N TYR A 115 23.29 4.60 1.12
CA TYR A 115 22.87 5.92 1.61
C TYR A 115 21.37 6.13 1.43
N ILE A 116 20.69 6.53 2.50
CA ILE A 116 19.26 6.87 2.51
C ILE A 116 19.00 8.08 1.61
N SER A 117 19.89 9.09 1.63
CA SER A 117 19.83 10.29 0.80
C SER A 117 19.85 10.02 -0.70
N LYS A 118 20.37 8.86 -1.12
CA LYS A 118 20.41 8.40 -2.52
C LYS A 118 19.28 7.44 -2.86
N GLY A 119 18.39 7.17 -1.92
CA GLY A 119 17.21 6.34 -2.12
C GLY A 119 16.19 6.99 -3.06
N THR A 120 15.29 6.17 -3.59
CA THR A 120 14.09 6.66 -4.28
C THR A 120 13.17 7.36 -3.28
N LYS A 121 12.29 8.24 -3.77
CA LYS A 121 11.25 8.86 -2.93
C LYS A 121 10.43 7.83 -2.15
N MET A 122 10.21 6.66 -2.74
CA MET A 122 9.40 5.59 -2.17
C MET A 122 10.16 4.86 -1.04
N SER A 123 11.46 4.57 -1.23
CA SER A 123 12.30 4.04 -0.16
C SER A 123 12.42 5.00 1.03
N ILE A 124 12.50 6.30 0.79
CA ILE A 124 12.53 7.32 1.83
C ILE A 124 11.19 7.40 2.57
N THR A 125 10.06 7.37 1.83
CA THR A 125 8.72 7.28 2.41
C THR A 125 8.60 6.05 3.32
N ALA A 126 9.13 4.89 2.93
CA ALA A 126 9.08 3.69 3.75
C ALA A 126 9.81 3.85 5.10
N ILE A 127 10.99 4.48 5.09
CA ILE A 127 11.73 4.81 6.32
C ILE A 127 10.95 5.81 7.18
N GLN A 128 10.37 6.85 6.58
CA GLN A 128 9.58 7.85 7.32
C GLN A 128 8.32 7.24 7.97
N VAL A 129 7.60 6.36 7.26
CA VAL A 129 6.43 5.64 7.80
C VAL A 129 6.85 4.73 8.96
N PHE A 130 7.94 3.98 8.80
CA PHE A 130 8.48 3.12 9.85
C PHE A 130 8.86 3.94 11.09
N LEU A 131 9.69 4.97 10.96
CA LEU A 131 10.13 5.79 12.08
C LEU A 131 8.97 6.48 12.80
N ASN A 132 7.96 6.97 12.07
CA ASN A 132 6.76 7.51 12.69
C ASN A 132 6.00 6.43 13.49
N THR A 133 5.94 5.20 12.96
CA THR A 133 5.33 4.06 13.65
C THR A 133 6.06 3.70 14.94
N GLU A 134 7.38 3.81 14.94
CA GLU A 134 8.24 3.60 16.12
C GLU A 134 8.21 4.77 17.13
N GLY A 135 7.44 5.83 16.85
CA GLY A 135 7.26 6.96 17.77
C GLY A 135 8.14 8.17 17.50
N TYR A 136 8.89 8.20 16.39
CA TYR A 136 9.80 9.30 16.03
C TYR A 136 9.13 10.36 15.14
N GLY A 137 7.80 10.47 15.22
CA GLY A 137 6.99 11.39 14.43
C GLY A 137 7.32 12.87 14.70
N GLU A 138 7.74 13.21 15.92
CA GLU A 138 8.16 14.57 16.28
C GLU A 138 9.45 14.97 15.56
N GLN A 139 10.46 14.10 15.55
CA GLN A 139 11.75 14.34 14.86
C GLN A 139 11.55 14.46 13.35
N LEU A 140 10.62 13.67 12.80
CA LEU A 140 10.21 13.73 11.40
C LEU A 140 9.42 15.01 11.06
N ASN A 141 8.88 15.72 12.06
CA ASN A 141 7.83 16.71 11.85
C ASN A 141 6.67 16.12 11.02
N PHE A 142 6.29 14.88 11.35
CA PHE A 142 5.39 14.06 10.56
C PHE A 142 3.98 14.65 10.49
N ALA A 143 3.53 15.33 11.56
CA ALA A 143 2.24 16.02 11.56
C ALA A 143 2.14 17.10 10.45
N LYS A 144 3.28 17.71 10.08
CA LYS A 144 3.33 18.75 9.05
C LYS A 144 3.55 18.17 7.66
N TYR A 145 4.51 17.26 7.50
CA TYR A 145 4.97 16.81 6.19
C TYR A 145 4.48 15.41 5.80
N GLY A 146 4.11 14.60 6.79
CA GLY A 146 3.90 13.16 6.61
C GLY A 146 5.15 12.46 6.06
N ALA A 147 4.95 11.30 5.43
CA ALA A 147 6.00 10.60 4.70
C ALA A 147 6.13 11.18 3.28
N ASP A 148 6.79 12.33 3.16
CA ASP A 148 6.87 13.11 1.93
C ASP A 148 7.87 12.58 0.89
N GLY A 149 8.67 11.57 1.24
CA GLY A 149 9.68 10.98 0.38
C GLY A 149 10.86 11.92 0.08
N PHE A 150 11.09 12.93 0.92
CA PHE A 150 12.27 13.79 0.84
C PHE A 150 13.21 13.49 2.01
N TYR A 151 14.49 13.27 1.69
CA TYR A 151 15.52 13.12 2.70
C TYR A 151 16.07 14.51 3.08
N GLY A 152 15.57 15.06 4.18
CA GLY A 152 16.02 16.31 4.77
C GLY A 152 16.46 16.15 6.23
N ASN A 153 16.75 17.28 6.90
CA ASN A 153 17.22 17.28 8.28
C ASN A 153 16.28 16.54 9.25
N SER A 154 14.96 16.64 9.07
CA SER A 154 13.98 15.92 9.91
C SER A 154 14.13 14.41 9.78
N THR A 155 14.20 13.88 8.55
CA THR A 155 14.43 12.45 8.30
C THR A 155 15.77 11.99 8.87
N ARG A 156 16.85 12.74 8.61
CA ARG A 156 18.18 12.44 9.15
C ARG A 156 18.19 12.41 10.68
N ASN A 157 17.61 13.41 11.33
CA ASN A 157 17.56 13.52 12.79
C ASN A 157 16.74 12.39 13.41
N ALA A 158 15.63 12.00 12.78
CA ALA A 158 14.83 10.85 13.22
C ALA A 158 15.63 9.54 13.16
N VAL A 159 16.37 9.29 12.08
CA VAL A 159 17.26 8.11 11.96
C VAL A 159 18.35 8.14 13.02
N VAL A 160 19.01 9.28 13.24
CA VAL A 160 20.05 9.43 14.29
C VAL A 160 19.47 9.13 15.67
N LYS A 161 18.32 9.72 16.00
CA LYS A 161 17.67 9.54 17.31
C LYS A 161 17.23 8.10 17.51
N TYR A 162 16.64 7.48 16.49
CA TYR A 162 16.27 6.07 16.52
C TYR A 162 17.49 5.16 16.72
N ALA A 163 18.56 5.38 15.97
CA ALA A 163 19.78 4.60 16.14
C ALA A 163 20.38 4.78 17.55
N SER A 164 20.42 6.02 18.08
CA SER A 164 21.00 6.30 19.39
C SER A 164 20.21 5.67 20.54
N ASP A 165 18.87 5.67 20.44
CA ASP A 165 18.00 5.07 21.47
C ASP A 165 18.22 3.55 21.58
N HIS A 166 18.77 2.94 20.53
CA HIS A 166 19.13 1.53 20.46
C HIS A 166 20.66 1.30 20.51
N ASN A 167 21.44 2.29 20.95
CA ASN A 167 22.90 2.21 21.09
C ASN A 167 23.67 1.91 19.79
N ILE A 168 23.13 2.30 18.64
CA ILE A 168 23.79 2.21 17.33
C ILE A 168 24.35 3.57 16.94
N ASN A 169 25.64 3.64 16.62
CA ASN A 169 26.24 4.84 16.05
C ASN A 169 25.80 4.98 14.58
N SER A 170 25.16 6.09 14.24
CA SER A 170 24.70 6.39 12.89
C SER A 170 24.83 7.88 12.61
N ASP A 171 25.26 8.22 11.39
CA ASP A 171 25.21 9.59 10.88
C ASP A 171 23.83 9.96 10.29
N GLY A 172 22.85 9.05 10.38
CA GLY A 172 21.50 9.22 9.86
C GLY A 172 21.36 9.04 8.35
N ASP A 173 22.44 8.84 7.60
CA ASP A 173 22.42 8.70 6.14
C ASP A 173 22.95 7.34 5.69
N LEU A 174 24.04 6.85 6.28
CA LEU A 174 24.58 5.54 6.00
C LEU A 174 23.64 4.45 6.55
N LEU A 175 23.02 3.69 5.65
CA LEU A 175 22.24 2.51 5.97
C LEU A 175 23.19 1.31 6.23
N SER A 176 23.78 1.31 7.41
CA SER A 176 24.67 0.23 7.86
C SER A 176 23.88 -1.06 8.14
N ARG A 177 24.57 -2.21 8.13
CA ARG A 177 23.97 -3.50 8.52
C ARG A 177 23.29 -3.44 9.89
N PRO A 178 23.95 -2.95 10.97
CA PRO A 178 23.29 -2.82 12.27
C PRO A 178 21.99 -2.00 12.24
N LEU A 179 21.95 -0.90 11.48
CA LEU A 179 20.78 -0.03 11.42
C LEU A 179 19.61 -0.70 10.69
N ILE A 180 19.86 -1.32 9.52
CA ILE A 180 18.78 -1.99 8.78
C ILE A 180 18.30 -3.27 9.48
N ASP A 181 19.19 -3.98 10.17
CA ASP A 181 18.84 -5.17 10.95
C ASP A 181 17.95 -4.76 12.14
N LEU A 182 18.25 -3.62 12.76
CA LEU A 182 17.41 -3.03 13.80
C LEU A 182 16.01 -2.66 13.26
N PHE A 183 15.92 -1.99 12.10
CA PHE A 183 14.62 -1.70 11.46
C PHE A 183 13.79 -2.98 11.28
N LEU A 184 14.39 -4.03 10.73
CA LEU A 184 13.68 -5.29 10.50
C LEU A 184 13.26 -6.00 11.79
N ASN A 185 14.09 -5.94 12.84
CA ASN A 185 13.73 -6.52 14.13
C ASN A 185 12.48 -5.86 14.73
N ASP A 186 12.38 -4.52 14.65
CA ASP A 186 11.21 -3.80 15.17
C ASP A 186 9.97 -3.99 14.27
N ILE A 187 10.15 -4.13 12.95
CA ILE A 187 9.07 -4.52 12.04
C ILE A 187 8.54 -5.92 12.39
N ASN A 188 9.44 -6.88 12.66
CA ASN A 188 9.09 -8.26 12.98
C ASN A 188 8.19 -8.36 14.24
N ARG A 189 8.25 -7.39 15.15
CA ARG A 189 7.34 -7.33 16.31
C ARG A 189 5.87 -7.26 15.90
N TYR A 190 5.56 -6.53 14.82
CA TYR A 190 4.17 -6.32 14.38
C TYR A 190 3.65 -7.44 13.48
N TYR A 191 4.47 -7.93 12.56
CA TYR A 191 4.05 -8.88 11.53
C TYR A 191 4.52 -10.33 11.80
N GLY A 192 5.42 -10.53 12.78
CA GLY A 192 6.04 -11.82 13.13
C GLY A 192 7.12 -12.23 12.14
N SER A 193 8.16 -12.95 12.56
CA SER A 193 9.39 -13.21 11.77
C SER A 193 9.25 -13.86 10.39
N LYS A 194 8.05 -14.33 10.02
CA LYS A 194 7.72 -14.96 8.74
C LYS A 194 6.88 -14.08 7.81
N TRP A 195 6.59 -12.84 8.18
CA TRP A 195 5.88 -11.91 7.29
C TRP A 195 6.61 -11.70 5.95
N THR A 196 7.93 -11.91 5.95
CA THR A 196 8.78 -11.88 4.76
C THR A 196 8.62 -13.10 3.84
N ASP A 197 8.09 -14.23 4.33
CA ASP A 197 7.78 -15.39 3.49
C ASP A 197 6.72 -15.00 2.43
N LEU A 198 5.88 -14.02 2.76
CA LEU A 198 4.96 -13.37 1.84
C LEU A 198 5.62 -12.26 1.04
N ALA A 199 6.66 -11.61 1.56
CA ALA A 199 7.41 -10.59 0.84
C ALA A 199 8.03 -11.15 -0.44
N GLU A 200 8.56 -12.38 -0.46
CA GLU A 200 9.07 -12.97 -1.71
C GLU A 200 8.01 -13.17 -2.81
N GLN A 201 6.74 -13.28 -2.41
CA GLN A 201 5.59 -13.42 -3.32
C GLN A 201 4.97 -12.04 -3.64
N ASN A 202 4.93 -11.15 -2.66
CA ASN A 202 4.35 -9.80 -2.74
C ASN A 202 5.31 -8.76 -3.31
N LEU A 203 6.60 -9.03 -3.28
CA LEU A 203 7.62 -8.28 -3.99
C LEU A 203 7.89 -8.93 -5.34
N PRO A 204 8.38 -8.15 -6.30
CA PRO A 204 8.76 -8.69 -7.60
C PRO A 204 9.91 -9.66 -7.43
N SER A 205 9.62 -10.96 -7.50
CA SER A 205 10.66 -11.93 -7.85
C SER A 205 11.03 -11.72 -9.33
N ARG A 206 12.23 -12.12 -9.76
CA ARG A 206 12.65 -11.97 -11.18
C ARG A 206 11.70 -12.63 -12.20
N LYS A 207 10.78 -13.49 -11.75
CA LYS A 207 9.79 -14.19 -12.59
C LYS A 207 8.34 -13.80 -12.26
N SER A 208 8.11 -12.89 -11.31
CA SER A 208 6.77 -12.45 -10.94
C SER A 208 6.27 -11.44 -11.97
N PRO A 209 5.02 -11.56 -12.47
CA PRO A 209 4.40 -10.51 -13.26
C PRO A 209 4.11 -9.25 -12.43
N LEU A 210 4.07 -9.37 -11.10
CA LEU A 210 3.93 -8.22 -10.21
C LEU A 210 5.29 -7.55 -10.01
N VAL A 211 5.38 -6.29 -10.41
CA VAL A 211 6.57 -5.45 -10.27
C VAL A 211 6.34 -4.27 -9.32
N LEU A 212 7.44 -3.77 -8.76
CA LEU A 212 7.50 -2.54 -7.98
C LEU A 212 8.07 -1.49 -8.91
N PHE A 213 7.21 -0.58 -9.36
CA PHE A 213 7.61 0.51 -10.23
C PHE A 213 8.12 1.69 -9.39
N GLU A 214 9.32 2.13 -9.70
CA GLU A 214 9.91 3.35 -9.15
C GLU A 214 10.36 4.26 -10.29
N ALA A 215 10.06 5.55 -10.17
CA ALA A 215 10.50 6.54 -11.14
C ALA A 215 10.70 7.93 -10.52
N SER A 216 11.45 8.79 -11.22
CA SER A 216 11.89 10.07 -10.67
C SER A 216 10.76 11.02 -10.27
N ASN A 217 9.62 10.97 -10.94
CA ASN A 217 8.46 11.82 -10.66
C ASN A 217 7.32 11.06 -9.97
N PHE A 218 7.64 9.92 -9.34
CA PHE A 218 6.73 9.13 -8.52
C PHE A 218 7.10 9.27 -7.03
N SER A 219 6.09 9.21 -6.18
CA SER A 219 6.20 9.31 -4.72
C SER A 219 4.97 8.69 -4.06
N GLY A 220 4.95 8.63 -2.73
CA GLY A 220 3.83 8.06 -1.98
C GLY A 220 3.97 6.56 -1.80
N LYS A 221 2.84 5.86 -1.83
CA LYS A 221 2.80 4.41 -1.60
C LYS A 221 3.59 3.64 -2.67
N PRO A 222 4.17 2.47 -2.33
CA PRO A 222 4.72 1.51 -3.28
C PRO A 222 3.78 1.27 -4.47
N CYS A 223 4.26 1.52 -5.69
CA CYS A 223 3.52 1.36 -6.93
C CYS A 223 3.72 -0.06 -7.42
N ARG A 224 2.83 -0.93 -6.95
CA ARG A 224 2.76 -2.34 -7.32
C ARG A 224 1.93 -2.45 -8.60
N ALA A 225 2.50 -3.00 -9.66
CA ALA A 225 1.89 -3.02 -10.97
C ALA A 225 2.19 -4.31 -11.71
N ASP A 226 1.35 -4.65 -12.69
CA ASP A 226 1.69 -5.68 -13.66
C ASP A 226 2.88 -5.22 -14.52
N GLU A 227 3.80 -6.13 -14.84
CA GLU A 227 4.91 -5.88 -15.77
C GLU A 227 4.43 -5.33 -17.13
N GLU A 228 3.25 -5.76 -17.58
CA GLU A 228 2.64 -5.28 -18.83
C GLU A 228 2.12 -3.83 -18.72
N PHE A 229 1.91 -3.31 -17.50
CA PHE A 229 1.52 -1.92 -17.25
C PHE A 229 2.74 -0.98 -17.08
N VAL A 230 3.95 -1.50 -16.91
CA VAL A 230 5.17 -0.68 -16.75
C VAL A 230 5.37 0.35 -17.87
N PRO A 231 5.20 0.03 -19.16
CA PRO A 231 5.34 1.03 -20.22
C PRO A 231 4.36 2.21 -20.09
N ALA A 232 3.16 1.97 -19.56
CA ALA A 232 2.19 3.03 -19.26
C ALA A 232 2.66 3.90 -18.08
N LEU A 233 3.18 3.29 -17.02
CA LEU A 233 3.77 4.01 -15.89
C LEU A 233 4.98 4.86 -16.28
N GLU A 234 5.83 4.37 -17.19
CA GLU A 234 6.96 5.13 -17.74
C GLU A 234 6.49 6.37 -18.52
N LYS A 235 5.43 6.24 -19.32
CA LYS A 235 4.79 7.37 -19.99
C LYS A 235 4.23 8.37 -19.00
N ILE A 236 3.49 7.91 -17.99
CA ILE A 236 2.93 8.76 -16.93
C ILE A 236 4.06 9.54 -16.25
N ASN A 237 5.18 8.90 -15.93
CA ASN A 237 6.36 9.56 -15.38
C ASN A 237 6.96 10.59 -16.36
N GLY A 238 7.02 10.26 -17.65
CA GLY A 238 7.43 11.19 -18.71
C GLY A 238 6.54 12.44 -18.79
N TYR A 239 5.22 12.28 -18.68
CA TYR A 239 4.28 13.40 -18.64
C TYR A 239 4.39 14.21 -17.36
N ALA A 240 4.59 13.55 -16.22
CA ALA A 240 4.82 14.24 -14.96
C ALA A 240 6.09 15.11 -15.00
N LYS A 241 7.17 14.62 -15.63
CA LYS A 241 8.39 15.41 -15.91
C LYS A 241 8.09 16.63 -16.77
N GLN A 242 7.41 16.42 -17.90
CA GLN A 242 7.08 17.50 -18.84
C GLN A 242 6.25 18.61 -18.17
N ALA A 243 5.35 18.22 -17.28
CA ALA A 243 4.48 19.14 -16.57
C ALA A 243 5.07 19.69 -15.27
N ASN A 244 6.30 19.31 -14.90
CA ASN A 244 6.95 19.68 -13.65
C ASN A 244 6.07 19.38 -12.41
N VAL A 245 5.53 18.16 -12.37
CA VAL A 245 4.74 17.65 -11.25
C VAL A 245 5.30 16.32 -10.75
N PHE A 246 4.88 15.91 -9.55
CA PHE A 246 5.10 14.57 -9.04
C PHE A 246 3.75 13.86 -8.89
N VAL A 247 3.68 12.64 -9.40
CA VAL A 247 2.60 11.70 -9.11
C VAL A 247 2.81 11.18 -7.70
N HIS A 248 1.85 11.40 -6.82
CA HIS A 248 1.83 10.83 -5.49
C HIS A 248 0.84 9.66 -5.48
N VAL A 249 1.36 8.46 -5.62
CA VAL A 249 0.58 7.22 -5.65
C VAL A 249 -0.06 7.02 -4.29
N THR A 250 -1.37 6.85 -4.29
CA THR A 250 -2.19 6.57 -3.10
C THR A 250 -2.70 5.13 -3.08
N SER A 251 -2.69 4.48 -4.24
CA SER A 251 -3.17 3.13 -4.46
C SER A 251 -2.70 2.63 -5.84
N SER A 252 -2.50 1.31 -5.98
CA SER A 252 -2.07 0.65 -7.23
C SER A 252 -2.68 -0.75 -7.34
N PHE A 253 -1.90 -1.84 -7.34
CA PHE A 253 -2.45 -3.19 -7.38
C PHE A 253 -3.26 -3.54 -6.12
N ARG A 254 -4.48 -4.10 -6.33
CA ARG A 254 -5.43 -4.56 -5.30
C ARG A 254 -5.67 -6.08 -5.38
N THR A 255 -5.84 -6.73 -4.24
CA THR A 255 -6.23 -8.15 -4.16
C THR A 255 -7.75 -8.39 -4.08
N THR A 256 -8.57 -7.36 -3.84
CA THR A 256 -10.03 -7.52 -3.72
C THR A 256 -10.81 -6.33 -4.29
N THR A 257 -12.02 -6.59 -4.82
CA THR A 257 -12.98 -5.56 -5.32
C THR A 257 -14.19 -5.37 -4.41
N ASN A 258 -14.35 -6.17 -3.35
CA ASN A 258 -15.62 -6.24 -2.66
C ASN A 258 -15.90 -4.93 -1.91
N VAL A 259 -17.03 -4.29 -2.23
CA VAL A 259 -17.57 -3.13 -1.52
C VAL A 259 -19.05 -3.39 -1.25
N ARG A 260 -19.44 -3.67 0.00
CA ARG A 260 -20.84 -3.90 0.38
C ARG A 260 -21.52 -2.58 0.77
N GLY A 261 -22.42 -2.10 -0.09
CA GLY A 261 -23.18 -0.85 0.09
C GLY A 261 -22.92 0.24 -0.95
N ALA A 262 -22.26 -0.09 -2.07
CA ALA A 262 -22.19 0.84 -3.19
C ALA A 262 -23.60 1.04 -3.77
N ILE A 263 -24.07 2.30 -3.82
CA ILE A 263 -25.32 2.71 -4.49
C ILE A 263 -25.29 2.29 -5.98
N VAL A 264 -24.08 2.08 -6.53
CA VAL A 264 -23.84 1.60 -7.90
C VAL A 264 -22.94 0.35 -7.86
N LYS A 265 -23.32 -0.68 -8.62
CA LYS A 265 -22.59 -1.95 -8.79
C LYS A 265 -21.08 -1.72 -9.01
N PRO A 266 -20.17 -2.32 -8.21
CA PRO A 266 -18.74 -2.25 -8.49
C PRO A 266 -18.44 -2.67 -9.93
N ALA A 267 -17.51 -1.98 -10.59
CA ALA A 267 -17.09 -2.40 -11.93
C ALA A 267 -16.55 -3.82 -11.84
N THR A 268 -17.18 -4.78 -12.52
CA THR A 268 -16.81 -6.21 -12.52
C THR A 268 -15.39 -6.47 -13.04
N PHE A 269 -14.69 -5.44 -13.52
CA PHE A 269 -13.40 -5.50 -14.18
C PHE A 269 -12.56 -4.24 -13.86
N SER A 270 -12.28 -4.01 -12.57
CA SER A 270 -11.38 -2.92 -12.15
C SER A 270 -9.95 -3.22 -12.59
N ASN A 271 -9.28 -2.25 -13.22
CA ASN A 271 -7.88 -2.42 -13.66
C ASN A 271 -6.90 -2.51 -12.48
N HIS A 272 -7.24 -2.00 -11.30
CA HIS A 272 -6.45 -2.19 -10.09
C HIS A 272 -6.26 -3.67 -9.72
N LEU A 273 -7.29 -4.51 -9.92
CA LEU A 273 -7.19 -5.94 -9.62
C LEU A 273 -6.28 -6.70 -10.59
N ALA A 274 -6.07 -6.14 -11.76
CA ALA A 274 -5.16 -6.68 -12.76
C ALA A 274 -3.78 -6.03 -12.65
N GLY A 275 -3.55 -5.04 -11.77
CA GLY A 275 -2.27 -4.33 -11.68
C GLY A 275 -2.07 -3.26 -12.77
N HIS A 276 -3.13 -2.89 -13.49
CA HIS A 276 -3.13 -1.96 -14.62
C HIS A 276 -3.76 -0.60 -14.28
N GLY A 277 -3.77 -0.20 -13.00
CA GLY A 277 -4.37 1.05 -12.56
C GLY A 277 -3.67 1.62 -11.34
N ILE A 278 -3.64 2.95 -11.26
CA ILE A 278 -3.17 3.70 -10.09
C ILE A 278 -4.20 4.75 -9.70
N ASP A 279 -4.28 5.01 -8.39
CA ASP A 279 -4.94 6.20 -7.86
C ASP A 279 -3.88 7.14 -7.31
N MET A 280 -4.00 8.43 -7.61
CA MET A 280 -2.98 9.40 -7.31
C MET A 280 -3.52 10.76 -6.88
N ASN A 281 -2.68 11.47 -6.13
CA ASN A 281 -2.72 12.93 -6.04
C ASN A 281 -1.55 13.51 -6.83
N VAL A 282 -1.60 14.79 -7.17
CA VAL A 282 -0.51 15.48 -7.89
C VAL A 282 0.14 16.54 -7.00
N ARG A 283 1.46 16.45 -6.81
CA ARG A 283 2.28 17.50 -6.20
C ARG A 283 2.81 18.44 -7.28
N TYR A 284 2.75 19.74 -7.06
CA TYR A 284 3.19 20.75 -8.02
C TYR A 284 3.76 21.99 -7.33
N GLY A 285 4.66 22.71 -8.00
CA GLY A 285 5.25 23.95 -7.46
C GLY A 285 5.90 23.78 -6.08
N ASN A 286 5.86 24.84 -5.27
CA ASN A 286 6.46 24.85 -3.92
C ASN A 286 5.51 24.26 -2.86
N GLY A 287 5.16 22.98 -2.99
CA GLY A 287 4.31 22.26 -2.04
C GLY A 287 2.81 22.27 -2.37
N GLY A 288 2.43 22.63 -3.59
CA GLY A 288 1.05 22.50 -4.07
C GLY A 288 0.59 21.04 -4.09
N TRP A 289 -0.68 20.82 -3.75
CA TRP A 289 -1.28 19.49 -3.61
C TRP A 289 -2.66 19.44 -4.26
N ALA A 290 -2.78 18.67 -5.34
CA ALA A 290 -4.03 18.41 -6.03
C ALA A 290 -4.54 17.02 -5.67
N ASN A 291 -5.48 16.97 -4.72
CA ASN A 291 -6.21 15.77 -4.37
C ASN A 291 -7.48 15.60 -5.20
N SER A 292 -8.28 14.57 -4.93
CA SER A 292 -9.55 14.30 -5.63
C SER A 292 -10.45 15.53 -5.81
N LYS A 293 -10.58 16.39 -4.78
CA LYS A 293 -11.39 17.62 -4.84
C LYS A 293 -10.84 18.66 -5.82
N VAL A 294 -9.52 18.73 -5.96
CA VAL A 294 -8.87 19.62 -6.93
C VAL A 294 -8.96 19.02 -8.32
N LEU A 295 -8.58 17.75 -8.49
CA LEU A 295 -8.57 17.05 -9.79
C LEU A 295 -9.97 17.01 -10.43
N ALA A 296 -11.04 16.87 -9.63
CA ALA A 296 -12.43 16.91 -10.10
C ALA A 296 -12.84 18.23 -10.79
N LYS A 297 -12.07 19.31 -10.63
CA LYS A 297 -12.39 20.62 -11.21
C LYS A 297 -11.82 20.83 -12.61
N TYR A 298 -11.14 19.84 -13.19
CA TYR A 298 -10.58 19.95 -14.54
C TYR A 298 -11.62 20.47 -15.56
N PRO A 299 -11.28 21.44 -16.43
CA PRO A 299 -9.94 22.01 -16.65
C PRO A 299 -9.53 23.14 -15.69
N ASN A 300 -10.38 23.52 -14.73
CA ASN A 300 -10.13 24.61 -13.77
C ASN A 300 -9.26 24.14 -12.59
N VAL A 301 -8.04 23.70 -12.90
CA VAL A 301 -7.02 23.25 -11.95
C VAL A 301 -5.72 24.03 -12.17
N PRO A 302 -4.75 24.01 -11.24
CA PRO A 302 -3.47 24.67 -11.42
C PRO A 302 -2.77 24.27 -12.72
N GLU A 303 -2.15 25.22 -13.43
CA GLU A 303 -1.63 25.00 -14.78
C GLU A 303 -0.68 23.79 -14.94
N PRO A 304 0.30 23.52 -14.03
CA PRO A 304 1.10 22.30 -14.11
C PRO A 304 0.26 21.02 -14.05
N VAL A 305 -0.76 20.99 -13.20
CA VAL A 305 -1.67 19.84 -13.05
C VAL A 305 -2.56 19.71 -14.29
N LYS A 306 -3.05 20.82 -14.82
CA LYS A 306 -3.87 20.86 -16.05
C LYS A 306 -3.09 20.33 -17.24
N TYR A 307 -1.84 20.74 -17.39
CA TYR A 307 -0.97 20.27 -18.47
C TYR A 307 -0.67 18.77 -18.33
N PHE A 308 -0.35 18.30 -17.12
CA PHE A 308 -0.19 16.87 -16.84
C PHE A 308 -1.42 16.06 -17.23
N LEU A 309 -2.61 16.45 -16.75
CA LEU A 309 -3.86 15.74 -17.06
C LEU A 309 -4.18 15.80 -18.56
N LYS A 310 -3.92 16.93 -19.23
CA LYS A 310 -4.08 17.02 -20.69
C LYS A 310 -3.22 15.99 -21.42
N LEU A 311 -1.94 15.83 -21.05
CA LEU A 311 -1.06 14.83 -21.66
C LEU A 311 -1.57 13.40 -21.46
N ILE A 312 -2.15 13.09 -20.29
CA ILE A 312 -2.78 11.80 -20.02
C ILE A 312 -4.04 11.60 -20.87
N ILE A 313 -4.89 12.62 -20.96
CA ILE A 313 -6.15 12.58 -21.73
C ILE A 313 -5.88 12.43 -23.24
N ASP A 314 -4.82 13.07 -23.74
CA ASP A 314 -4.46 13.04 -25.16
C ASP A 314 -3.69 11.76 -25.55
N ASP A 315 -3.21 10.92 -24.60
CA ASP A 315 -2.55 9.65 -24.91
C ASP A 315 -3.59 8.58 -25.30
N PRO A 316 -3.50 7.98 -26.50
CA PRO A 316 -4.48 7.01 -26.98
C PRO A 316 -4.49 5.67 -26.22
N LYS A 317 -3.47 5.41 -25.39
CA LYS A 317 -3.31 4.18 -24.59
C LYS A 317 -3.59 4.38 -23.11
N LEU A 318 -3.83 5.61 -22.65
CA LEU A 318 -4.15 5.89 -21.25
C LEU A 318 -5.58 6.38 -21.12
N ARG A 319 -6.12 6.27 -19.91
CA ARG A 319 -7.33 6.97 -19.51
C ARG A 319 -7.12 7.64 -18.18
N TRP A 320 -7.76 8.77 -18.03
CA TRP A 320 -7.94 9.44 -16.74
C TRP A 320 -9.38 9.27 -16.28
N GLY A 321 -9.58 8.83 -15.03
CA GLY A 321 -10.90 8.51 -14.50
C GLY A 321 -11.82 9.71 -14.32
N GLY A 322 -11.31 10.93 -14.39
CA GLY A 322 -12.14 12.13 -14.47
C GLY A 322 -13.05 12.18 -15.71
N ASN A 323 -12.72 11.43 -16.77
CA ASN A 323 -13.54 11.31 -17.97
C ASN A 323 -14.45 10.06 -17.97
N PHE A 324 -14.50 9.28 -16.88
CA PHE A 324 -15.38 8.12 -16.79
C PHE A 324 -16.84 8.52 -16.52
N ASN A 325 -17.78 7.65 -16.90
CA ASN A 325 -19.21 7.83 -16.62
C ASN A 325 -19.48 8.00 -15.12
N THR A 326 -18.82 7.17 -14.29
CA THR A 326 -18.70 7.39 -12.86
C THR A 326 -17.34 8.01 -12.62
N THR A 327 -17.32 9.32 -12.41
CA THR A 327 -16.09 10.10 -12.29
C THR A 327 -15.21 9.60 -11.15
N ASP A 328 -13.94 9.33 -11.46
CA ASP A 328 -12.90 8.98 -10.50
C ASP A 328 -11.62 9.78 -10.80
N PRO A 329 -11.53 11.04 -10.33
CA PRO A 329 -10.53 11.99 -10.80
C PRO A 329 -9.10 11.69 -10.31
N VAL A 330 -8.93 10.73 -9.39
CA VAL A 330 -7.61 10.29 -8.94
C VAL A 330 -7.05 9.15 -9.79
N HIS A 331 -7.88 8.52 -10.62
CA HIS A 331 -7.57 7.28 -11.29
C HIS A 331 -6.88 7.46 -12.64
N ILE A 332 -5.86 6.66 -12.93
CA ILE A 332 -5.26 6.50 -14.26
C ILE A 332 -5.07 5.00 -14.56
N ASP A 333 -5.45 4.57 -15.77
CA ASP A 333 -5.23 3.21 -16.27
C ASP A 333 -4.89 3.17 -17.77
N ASP A 334 -4.61 1.99 -18.31
CA ASP A 334 -4.32 1.75 -19.73
C ASP A 334 -5.49 1.15 -20.51
N HIS A 335 -6.71 1.19 -19.95
CA HIS A 335 -7.91 0.62 -20.56
C HIS A 335 -7.89 -0.91 -20.78
N LEU A 336 -7.05 -1.68 -20.07
CA LEU A 336 -6.99 -3.16 -20.21
C LEU A 336 -8.38 -3.81 -20.17
N ASN A 337 -9.25 -3.38 -19.26
CA ASN A 337 -10.60 -3.91 -19.12
C ASN A 337 -11.52 -3.76 -20.35
N LYS A 338 -11.11 -3.08 -21.42
CA LYS A 338 -11.81 -3.10 -22.72
C LYS A 338 -11.83 -4.50 -23.32
N ASP A 339 -10.73 -5.24 -23.19
CA ASP A 339 -10.63 -6.64 -23.57
C ASP A 339 -10.81 -7.51 -22.31
N ARG A 340 -12.00 -8.11 -22.19
CA ARG A 340 -12.36 -8.92 -21.01
C ARG A 340 -11.52 -10.19 -20.89
N ALA A 341 -11.07 -10.76 -22.00
CA ALA A 341 -10.26 -11.96 -22.00
C ALA A 341 -8.82 -11.64 -21.57
N ALA A 342 -8.25 -10.56 -22.12
CA ALA A 342 -6.93 -10.07 -21.71
C ALA A 342 -6.95 -9.67 -20.22
N TRP A 343 -7.96 -8.91 -19.80
CA TRP A 343 -8.12 -8.54 -18.39
C TRP A 343 -8.21 -9.76 -17.47
N LYS A 344 -9.01 -10.77 -17.81
CA LYS A 344 -9.16 -11.97 -16.97
C LYS A 344 -7.83 -12.70 -16.81
N LYS A 345 -7.07 -12.83 -17.89
CA LYS A 345 -5.73 -13.45 -17.87
C LYS A 345 -4.78 -12.70 -16.93
N ARG A 346 -4.71 -11.37 -17.02
CA ARG A 346 -3.83 -10.56 -16.15
C ARG A 346 -4.32 -10.54 -14.70
N TYR A 347 -5.63 -10.45 -14.49
CA TYR A 347 -6.25 -10.61 -13.17
C TYR A 347 -5.80 -11.92 -12.51
N GLU A 348 -5.98 -13.06 -13.17
CA GLU A 348 -5.56 -14.37 -12.63
C GLU A 348 -4.05 -14.42 -12.35
N ALA A 349 -3.23 -13.89 -13.25
CA ALA A 349 -1.77 -13.85 -13.06
C ALA A 349 -1.36 -13.02 -11.85
N MET A 350 -1.97 -11.84 -11.67
CA MET A 350 -1.64 -10.90 -10.60
C MET A 350 -2.22 -11.32 -9.25
N GLN A 351 -3.44 -11.86 -9.24
CA GLN A 351 -3.99 -12.46 -8.03
C GLN A 351 -3.16 -13.68 -7.61
N LYS A 352 -2.70 -14.52 -8.54
CA LYS A 352 -1.78 -15.63 -8.23
C LYS A 352 -0.38 -15.16 -7.78
N ALA A 353 0.07 -14.00 -8.24
CA ALA A 353 1.33 -13.43 -7.79
C ALA A 353 1.27 -13.04 -6.30
N VAL A 354 0.09 -12.63 -5.79
CA VAL A 354 -0.08 -12.13 -4.42
C VAL A 354 -0.84 -13.09 -3.49
N GLN A 355 -1.65 -14.01 -4.04
CA GLN A 355 -2.34 -15.11 -3.35
C GLN A 355 -1.68 -16.46 -3.68
N LEU A 356 -1.18 -17.29 -2.75
CA LEU A 356 -1.83 -17.91 -1.58
C LEU A 356 -2.72 -19.11 -1.87
N GLY A 357 -2.09 -20.21 -2.30
CA GLY A 357 -2.74 -21.51 -2.48
C GLY A 357 -3.72 -21.52 -3.65
N GLU A 358 -3.82 -22.65 -4.34
CA GLU A 358 -4.81 -22.80 -5.41
C GLU A 358 -6.22 -22.57 -4.84
N VAL A 359 -7.05 -21.86 -5.62
CA VAL A 359 -8.51 -21.79 -5.41
C VAL A 359 -9.12 -23.16 -5.64
#